data_AF-A0A7C6PH54-F1
#
_entry.id   AF-A0A7C6PH54-F1
#
_cell.length_a   1.000
_cell.length_b   1.000
_cell.length_c   1.000
_cell.angle_alpha   90.00
_cell.angle_beta   90.00
_cell.angle_gamma   90.00
#
_symmetry.space_group_name_H-M   'P 1'
#
loop_
_entity.id
_entity.type
_entity.pdbx_description
1 polymer ?
#
loop_
_entity_poly.entity_id
_entity_poly.type
_entity_poly.pdbx_seq_one_letter_code
_entity_poly.pdbx_strand_id
1 'polypeptide(L)' 'MSKYTTVVIRMPEDAEGRKQVEQALNLLKPHQTAMSIEDEMTILELIEQHEDFPGYIADEARTKTAELHAQAEAVAA' A
#
# COMPACT_ATOMS: atom_id res chain seq x y z
N MET A 1 13.75 7.89 -19.78
CA MET A 1 12.81 8.06 -18.65
C MET A 1 11.49 7.41 -19.02
N SER A 2 10.87 6.65 -18.11
CA SER A 2 9.53 6.08 -18.32
C SER A 2 8.50 7.21 -18.46
N LYS A 3 7.43 6.98 -19.23
CA LYS A 3 6.29 7.93 -19.37
C LYS A 3 5.36 7.91 -18.15
N TYR A 4 5.46 6.87 -17.31
CA TYR A 4 4.59 6.63 -16.16
C TYR A 4 5.42 6.21 -14.94
N THR A 5 4.94 6.56 -13.75
CA THR A 5 5.53 6.21 -12.45
C THR A 5 4.43 5.71 -11.52
N THR A 6 4.70 4.61 -10.80
CA THR A 6 3.85 4.07 -9.74
C THR A 6 4.55 4.30 -8.40
N VAL A 7 3.81 4.77 -7.39
CA VAL A 7 4.32 5.02 -6.04
C VAL A 7 3.37 4.36 -5.03
N VAL A 8 3.94 3.58 -4.11
CA VAL A 8 3.23 3.04 -2.94
C VAL A 8 3.58 3.94 -1.76
N ILE A 9 2.57 4.50 -1.10
CA ILE A 9 2.74 5.50 -0.04
C ILE A 9 2.14 4.92 1.25
N ARG A 10 2.98 4.80 2.29
CA ARG A 10 2.48 4.56 3.64
C ARG A 10 1.91 5.86 4.20
N MET A 11 0.63 5.85 4.58
CA MET A 11 -0.02 7.04 5.15
C MET A 11 0.53 7.35 6.56
N PRO A 12 0.86 8.62 6.87
CA PRO A 12 1.24 9.02 8.22
C PRO A 12 0.09 8.87 9.22
N GLU A 13 0.41 8.59 10.47
CA GLU A 13 -0.59 8.43 11.53
C GLU A 13 -1.08 9.77 12.06
N ASP A 14 -0.22 10.80 12.05
CA ASP A 14 -0.53 12.14 12.55
C ASP A 14 -1.28 13.01 11.52
N ALA A 15 -2.10 13.93 12.03
CA ALA A 15 -2.98 14.75 11.19
C ALA A 15 -2.22 15.70 10.25
N GLU A 16 -1.03 16.16 10.63
CA GLU A 16 -0.23 17.07 9.82
C GLU A 16 0.39 16.32 8.64
N GLY A 17 0.99 15.15 8.90
CA GLY A 17 1.54 14.26 7.88
C GLY A 17 0.48 13.81 6.88
N ARG A 18 -0.73 13.44 7.33
CA ARG A 18 -1.84 13.09 6.43
C ARG A 18 -2.19 14.24 5.48
N LYS A 19 -2.30 15.45 6.02
CA LYS A 19 -2.61 16.65 5.23
C LYS A 19 -1.54 16.93 4.18
N GLN A 20 -0.26 16.71 4.50
CA GLN A 20 0.83 16.87 3.53
C GLN A 20 0.73 15.87 2.37
N VAL A 21 0.44 14.59 2.67
CA VAL A 21 0.25 13.57 1.63
C VAL A 21 -0.95 13.90 0.74
N GLU A 22 -2.07 14.31 1.33
CA GLU A 22 -3.26 14.72 0.57
C GLU A 22 -2.98 15.92 -0.36
N GLN A 23 -2.21 16.90 0.11
CA GLN A 23 -1.79 18.03 -0.71
C GLN A 23 -0.92 17.59 -1.89
N ALA A 24 0.04 16.69 -1.66
CA ALA A 24 0.89 16.15 -2.71
C ALA A 24 0.08 15.36 -3.77
N LEU A 25 -0.86 14.52 -3.34
CA LEU A 25 -1.75 13.79 -4.25
C LEU A 25 -2.63 14.74 -5.09
N ASN A 26 -3.15 15.80 -4.47
CA ASN A 26 -3.94 16.80 -5.19
C ASN A 26 -3.14 17.56 -6.26
N LEU A 27 -1.84 17.81 -6.02
CA LEU A 27 -0.95 18.42 -7.02
C LEU A 27 -0.74 17.50 -8.24
N LEU A 28 -0.76 16.18 -8.04
CA LEU A 28 -0.55 15.19 -9.11
C LEU A 28 -1.83 14.86 -9.90
N LYS A 29 -3.00 15.21 -9.38
CA LYS A 29 -4.31 14.89 -9.95
C LYS A 29 -4.49 15.25 -11.44
N PRO A 30 -3.99 16.39 -11.96
CA PRO A 30 -4.11 16.71 -13.39
C PRO A 30 -3.32 15.77 -14.32
N HIS A 31 -2.34 15.05 -13.78
CA HIS A 31 -1.48 14.11 -14.51
C HIS A 31 -1.82 12.65 -14.20
N GLN A 32 -2.80 12.42 -13.32
CA GLN A 32 -3.21 11.11 -12.89
C GLN A 32 -4.01 10.41 -13.98
N THR A 33 -3.52 9.26 -14.43
CA THR A 33 -4.18 8.42 -15.44
C THR A 33 -4.91 7.23 -14.84
N ALA A 34 -4.50 6.79 -13.65
CA ALA A 34 -5.16 5.75 -12.86
C ALA A 34 -4.84 5.94 -11.36
N MET A 35 -5.69 5.40 -10.49
CA MET A 35 -5.46 5.30 -9.05
C MET A 35 -5.93 3.94 -8.57
N SER A 36 -5.16 3.33 -7.68
CA SER A 36 -5.57 2.18 -6.90
C SER A 36 -5.43 2.59 -5.44
N ILE A 37 -6.55 2.56 -4.71
CA ILE A 37 -6.59 2.71 -3.25
C ILE A 37 -6.97 1.34 -2.73
N GLU A 38 -6.06 0.39 -2.89
CA GLU A 38 -6.22 -0.96 -2.37
C GLU A 38 -5.17 -1.11 -1.26
N ASP A 39 -5.56 -1.68 -0.12
CA ASP A 39 -4.62 -2.03 0.93
C ASP A 39 -3.70 -3.19 0.47
N GLU A 40 -2.62 -3.41 1.22
CA GLU A 40 -1.61 -4.41 0.87
C GLU A 40 -2.20 -5.83 0.75
N MET A 41 -3.29 -6.14 1.49
CA MET A 41 -3.96 -7.43 1.43
C MET A 41 -4.85 -7.56 0.21
N THR A 42 -5.55 -6.50 -0.16
CA THR A 42 -6.35 -6.50 -1.40
C THR A 42 -5.45 -6.65 -2.63
N ILE A 43 -4.26 -6.03 -2.65
CA ILE A 43 -3.27 -6.26 -3.73
C ILE A 43 -2.79 -7.71 -3.74
N LEU A 44 -2.53 -8.30 -2.57
CA LEU A 44 -2.13 -9.70 -2.45
C LEU A 44 -3.21 -10.66 -2.99
N GLU A 45 -4.48 -10.41 -2.66
CA GLU A 45 -5.63 -11.20 -3.13
C GLU A 45 -5.82 -11.12 -4.66
N LEU A 46 -5.44 -10.01 -5.29
CA LEU A 46 -5.49 -9.87 -6.74
C LEU A 46 -4.38 -10.65 -7.46
N ILE A 47 -3.22 -10.81 -6.83
CA ILE A 47 -2.07 -11.52 -7.43
C ILE A 47 -2.02 -13.00 -7.08
N GLU A 48 -2.65 -13.44 -5.98
CA GLU A 48 -2.65 -14.85 -5.55
C GLU A 48 -3.39 -15.77 -6.54
N GLN A 49 -4.29 -15.21 -7.35
CA GLN A 49 -5.03 -15.94 -8.39
C GLN A 49 -4.24 -16.11 -9.69
N HIS A 50 -3.03 -15.54 -9.80
CA HIS A 50 -2.20 -15.65 -11.00
C HIS A 50 -1.48 -17.01 -11.04
N GLU A 51 -1.46 -17.66 -12.20
CA GLU A 51 -0.89 -19.01 -12.37
C GLU A 51 0.60 -19.11 -12.01
N ASP A 52 1.36 -18.04 -12.27
CA ASP A 52 2.79 -17.94 -11.93
C ASP A 52 3.04 -17.53 -10.47
N PHE A 53 2.01 -17.27 -9.66
CA PHE A 53 2.19 -16.82 -8.28
C PHE A 53 2.22 -18.01 -7.31
N PRO A 54 3.37 -18.34 -6.69
CA PRO A 54 3.46 -19.48 -5.79
C PRO A 54 2.67 -19.23 -4.50
N GLY A 55 1.74 -20.13 -4.18
CA GLY A 55 0.83 -19.98 -3.03
C GLY A 55 1.51 -19.76 -1.67
N TYR A 56 2.70 -20.35 -1.45
CA TYR A 56 3.44 -20.17 -0.19
C TYR A 56 3.85 -18.71 0.06
N ILE A 57 4.02 -17.91 -1.00
CA ILE A 57 4.35 -16.48 -0.88
C ILE A 57 3.15 -15.71 -0.30
N ALA A 58 1.92 -16.07 -0.67
CA ALA A 58 0.72 -15.46 -0.11
C ALA A 58 0.59 -15.77 1.38
N ASP A 59 0.81 -17.03 1.77
CA ASP A 59 0.75 -17.44 3.18
C ASP A 59 1.80 -16.70 4.03
N GLU A 60 3.06 -16.65 3.56
CA GLU A 60 4.13 -15.91 4.26
C GLU A 60 3.83 -14.41 4.35
N ALA A 61 3.30 -13.81 3.29
CA ALA A 61 2.95 -12.40 3.27
C ALA A 61 1.84 -12.08 4.28
N ARG A 62 0.78 -12.91 4.36
CA ARG A 62 -0.30 -12.77 5.35
C ARG A 62 0.24 -12.86 6.77
N THR A 63 1.12 -13.82 7.07
CA THR A 63 1.74 -13.95 8.40
C THR A 63 2.58 -12.72 8.76
N LYS A 64 3.46 -12.26 7.87
CA LYS A 64 4.31 -11.09 8.13
C LYS A 64 3.51 -9.81 8.29
N THR A 65 2.45 -9.61 7.50
CA THR A 65 1.57 -8.45 7.65
C THR A 65 0.89 -8.45 9.02
N ALA A 66 0.38 -9.60 9.47
CA ALA A 66 -0.22 -9.71 10.80
C ALA A 66 0.78 -9.38 11.92
N GLU A 67 2.03 -9.86 11.82
CA GLU A 67 3.09 -9.54 12.77
C GLU A 67 3.46 -8.05 12.78
N LEU A 68 3.56 -7.43 11.60
CA LEU A 68 3.87 -6.00 11.46
C LEU A 68 2.76 -5.12 12.04
N HIS A 69 1.50 -5.49 11.82
CA HIS A 69 0.36 -4.76 12.38
C HIS A 69 0.32 -4.89 13.90
N ALA A 70 0.50 -6.10 14.44
CA ALA A 70 0.57 -6.31 15.89
C ALA A 70 1.71 -5.53 16.54
N GLN A 71 2.87 -5.42 15.89
CA GLN A 71 3.98 -4.59 16.37
C GLN A 71 3.65 -3.09 16.32
N ALA A 72 3.01 -2.62 15.25
CA ALA A 72 2.62 -1.22 15.13
C ALA A 72 1.58 -0.83 16.21
N GLU A 73 0.58 -1.68 16.43
CA GLU A 73 -0.43 -1.47 17.48
C GLU A 73 0.18 -1.47 18.89
N ALA A 74 1.14 -2.37 19.16
CA ALA A 74 1.84 -2.41 20.45
C ALA A 74 2.74 -1.20 20.71
N VAL A 75 3.25 -0.55 19.66
CA VAL A 75 4.04 0.69 19.77
C VAL A 75 3.15 1.93 19.90
N ALA A 76 1.92 1.88 19.38
CA ALA A 76 0.95 2.96 19.46
C ALA A 76 0.13 2.99 20.77
N ALA A 77 0.20 1.94 21.59
CA ALA A 77 -0.48 1.80 22.89
C ALA A 77 0.37 2.31 24.06
#